data_AF-A0A8I0L3N4-F1
#
_entry.id   AF-A0A8I0L3N4-F1
#
_cell.length_a   1.000
_cell.length_b   1.000
_cell.length_c   1.000
_cell.angle_alpha   90.00
_cell.angle_beta   90.00
_cell.angle_gamma   90.00
#
_symmetry.space_group_name_H-M   'P 1'
#
loop_
_entity.id
_entity.type
_entity.pdbx_description
1 polymer ?
#
loop_
_entity_poly.entity_id
_entity_poly.type
_entity_poly.pdbx_seq_one_letter_code
_entity_poly.pdbx_strand_id
1 'polypeptide(L)' 'GFPRLQELPFDSDRKLMSTLHEIAGKTTLLTKGAPDVLLGRCSSAKAETCVVPMEDALAKEIHAQIAAFSAEGLRVLAFA' A
#
# COMPACT_ATOMS: atom_id res chain seq x y z
N GLY A 1 -15.70 11.36 -10.35
CA GLY A 1 -14.34 10.82 -10.15
C GLY A 1 -13.66 11.59 -9.04
N PHE A 2 -12.57 11.07 -8.47
CA PHE A 2 -11.78 11.77 -7.45
C PHE A 2 -10.65 12.56 -8.15
N PRO A 3 -10.75 13.89 -8.31
CA PRO A 3 -9.74 14.66 -9.02
C PRO A 3 -8.38 14.55 -8.32
N ARG A 4 -7.32 14.47 -9.12
CA ARG A 4 -5.94 14.46 -8.62
C ARG A 4 -5.53 15.90 -8.35
N LEU A 5 -5.27 16.22 -7.09
CA LEU A 5 -4.84 17.53 -6.65
C LEU A 5 -3.33 17.70 -6.86
N GLN A 6 -2.56 16.69 -6.47
CA GLN A 6 -1.11 16.63 -6.61
C GLN A 6 -0.65 15.19 -6.80
N GLU A 7 0.61 15.01 -7.20
CA GLU A 7 1.25 13.71 -7.23
C GLU A 7 2.71 13.80 -6.83
N LEU A 8 3.18 12.69 -6.28
CA LEU A 8 4.59 12.39 -6.15
C LEU A 8 4.86 11.18 -7.04
N PRO A 9 5.49 11.36 -8.21
CA PRO A 9 5.77 10.30 -9.16
C PRO A 9 6.56 9.15 -8.53
N PHE A 10 6.66 8.05 -9.26
CA PHE A 10 7.53 6.96 -8.84
C PHE A 10 8.98 7.46 -8.68
N ASP A 11 9.54 7.21 -7.50
CA ASP A 11 10.91 7.51 -7.14
C ASP A 11 11.63 6.18 -6.84
N SER A 12 12.77 5.93 -7.48
CA SER A 12 13.49 4.65 -7.36
C SER A 12 14.08 4.41 -5.97
N ASP A 13 14.41 5.47 -5.25
CA ASP A 13 15.00 5.40 -3.91
C ASP A 13 13.92 5.01 -2.89
N ARG A 14 12.75 5.64 -3.01
CA ARG A 14 11.56 5.32 -2.21
C ARG A 14 10.85 4.05 -2.67
N LYS A 15 10.95 3.68 -3.96
CA LYS A 15 10.19 2.60 -4.61
C LYS A 15 8.66 2.75 -4.49
N LEU A 16 8.17 4.00 -4.43
CA LEU A 16 6.76 4.36 -4.21
C LEU A 16 6.31 5.46 -5.17
N MET A 17 5.02 5.48 -5.48
CA MET A 17 4.31 6.58 -6.14
C MET A 17 3.08 6.94 -5.30
N SER A 18 2.78 8.23 -5.15
CA SER A 18 1.61 8.71 -4.40
C SER A 18 0.81 9.76 -5.17
N THR A 19 -0.50 9.76 -5.00
CA THR A 19 -1.40 10.80 -5.55
C THR A 19 -2.30 11.36 -4.45
N LEU A 20 -2.46 12.68 -4.44
CA LEU A 20 -3.31 13.39 -3.49
C LEU A 20 -4.66 13.69 -4.11
N HIS A 21 -5.73 13.38 -3.39
CA HIS A 21 -7.10 13.54 -3.83
C HIS A 21 -7.96 14.17 -2.73
N GLU A 22 -9.11 14.72 -3.13
CA GLU A 22 -10.22 14.98 -2.21
C GLU A 22 -11.25 13.86 -2.37
N ILE A 23 -11.46 13.09 -1.31
CA ILE A 23 -12.38 11.95 -1.28
C ILE A 23 -13.32 12.14 -0.10
N ALA A 24 -14.63 12.27 -0.39
CA ALA A 24 -15.66 12.48 0.63
C ALA A 24 -15.34 13.65 1.59
N GLY A 25 -14.86 14.78 1.05
CA GLY A 25 -14.50 15.97 1.82
C GLY A 25 -13.22 15.82 2.66
N LYS A 26 -12.45 14.74 2.46
CA LYS A 26 -11.17 14.50 3.13
C LYS A 26 -10.02 14.48 2.13
N THR A 27 -8.96 15.21 2.46
CA THR A 27 -7.68 15.07 1.78
C THR A 27 -7.13 13.67 2.02
N THR A 28 -6.98 12.90 0.94
CA THR A 28 -6.58 11.49 0.97
C THR A 28 -5.38 11.29 0.06
N LEU A 29 -4.31 10.70 0.60
CA LEU A 29 -3.14 10.27 -0.17
C LEU A 29 -3.30 8.79 -0.50
N LEU A 30 -3.21 8.44 -1.78
CA LEU A 30 -3.19 7.05 -2.25
C LEU A 30 -1.76 6.73 -2.68
N THR A 31 -1.17 5.67 -2.13
CA THR A 31 0.21 5.26 -2.42
C THR A 31 0.26 3.85 -2.93
N LYS A 32 1.07 3.61 -3.96
CA LYS A 32 1.40 2.27 -4.46
C LYS A 32 2.91 2.08 -4.56
N GLY A 33 3.37 0.84 -4.44
CA GLY A 33 4.76 0.51 -4.72
C GLY A 33 5.18 -0.89 -4.27
N ALA A 34 6.48 -1.05 -4.03
CA ALA A 34 7.05 -2.32 -3.60
C ALA A 34 6.44 -2.75 -2.26
N PRO A 35 5.93 -3.99 -2.13
CA PRO A 35 5.25 -4.45 -0.92
C PRO A 35 6.07 -4.26 0.35
N ASP A 36 7.33 -4.69 0.36
CA ASP A 36 8.18 -4.62 1.56
C ASP A 36 8.42 -3.17 2.03
N VAL A 37 8.50 -2.22 1.09
CA VAL A 37 8.72 -0.81 1.43
C VAL A 37 7.45 -0.15 1.93
N LEU A 38 6.29 -0.49 1.36
CA LEU A 38 5.03 0.10 1.77
C LEU A 38 4.54 -0.49 3.09
N LEU A 39 4.67 -1.81 3.29
CA LEU A 39 4.21 -2.48 4.51
C LEU A 39 4.90 -1.93 5.76
N GLY A 40 6.21 -1.66 5.69
CA GLY A 40 6.97 -1.05 6.78
C GLY A 40 6.55 0.39 7.13
N ARG A 41 5.62 1.00 6.38
CA ARG A 41 5.06 2.34 6.62
C ARG A 41 3.60 2.29 7.06
N CYS A 42 2.96 1.11 7.06
CA CYS A 42 1.55 0.94 7.40
C CYS A 42 1.40 0.61 8.89
N SER A 43 0.55 1.37 9.59
CA SER A 43 0.17 1.09 10.99
C SER A 43 -1.08 0.22 11.11
N SER A 44 -1.82 0.03 10.02
CA SER A 44 -3.07 -0.71 9.97
C SER A 44 -3.33 -1.29 8.58
N ALA A 45 -4.18 -2.31 8.50
CA ALA A 45 -4.65 -2.90 7.25
C ALA A 45 -6.19 -2.88 7.18
N LYS A 46 -6.71 -2.79 5.95
CA LYS A 46 -8.14 -2.94 5.67
C LYS A 46 -8.45 -4.43 5.55
N ALA A 47 -9.16 -4.98 6.53
CA ALA A 47 -9.79 -6.29 6.45
C ALA A 47 -11.16 -6.18 5.77
N GLU A 48 -11.82 -7.31 5.53
CA GLU A 48 -13.10 -7.40 4.83
C GLU A 48 -14.19 -6.50 5.45
N THR A 49 -14.23 -6.43 6.77
CA THR A 49 -15.28 -5.70 7.51
C THR A 49 -14.77 -4.51 8.31
N CYS A 50 -13.47 -4.43 8.60
CA CYS A 50 -12.93 -3.41 9.50
C CYS A 50 -11.48 -3.03 9.15
N VAL A 51 -10.95 -2.04 9.87
CA VAL A 51 -9.52 -1.72 9.86
C VAL A 51 -8.91 -2.35 11.11
N VAL A 52 -7.85 -3.13 10.92
CA VAL A 52 -7.12 -3.82 12.00
C VAL A 52 -5.71 -3.25 12.13
N PRO A 53 -5.11 -3.26 13.33
CA PRO A 53 -3.71 -2.87 13.50
C PRO A 53 -2.76 -3.76 12.70
N MET A 54 -1.66 -3.18 12.21
CA MET A 54 -0.59 -3.92 11.54
C MET A 54 0.32 -4.56 12.60
N GLU A 55 -0.13 -5.66 13.19
CA GLU A 55 0.66 -6.44 14.15
C GLU A 55 1.62 -7.39 13.44
N ASP A 56 2.67 -7.84 14.15
CA ASP A 56 3.72 -8.72 13.61
C ASP A 56 3.17 -10.01 12.96
N ALA A 57 2.11 -10.59 13.54
CA ALA A 57 1.49 -11.79 12.99
C ALA A 57 0.85 -11.52 11.62
N LEU A 58 0.15 -10.39 11.48
CA LEU A 58 -0.47 -9.98 10.23
C LEU A 58 0.60 -9.60 9.18
N ALA A 59 1.64 -8.88 9.58
CA ALA A 59 2.75 -8.54 8.70
C ALA A 59 3.43 -9.81 8.15
N LYS A 60 3.68 -10.81 9.02
CA LYS A 60 4.25 -12.10 8.61
C LYS A 60 3.36 -12.85 7.61
N GLU A 61 2.05 -12.88 7.84
CA GLU A 61 1.10 -13.51 6.90
C GLU A 61 1.16 -12.82 5.53
N ILE A 62 1.13 -11.48 5.51
CA ILE A 62 1.21 -10.72 4.27
C ILE A 62 2.53 -10.99 3.53
N HIS A 63 3.66 -11.03 4.25
CA HIS A 63 4.96 -11.37 3.65
C HIS A 63 5.00 -12.79 3.07
N ALA A 64 4.37 -13.76 3.73
CA ALA A 64 4.26 -15.13 3.21
C ALA A 64 3.47 -15.17 1.88
N GLN A 65 2.37 -14.42 1.80
CA GLN A 65 1.58 -14.31 0.55
C GLN A 65 2.36 -13.59 -0.57
N ILE A 66 3.09 -12.52 -0.25
CA ILE A 66 3.97 -11.83 -1.22
C ILE A 66 5.03 -12.80 -1.77
N ALA A 67 5.63 -13.62 -0.91
CA ALA A 67 6.63 -14.61 -1.30
C ALA A 67 6.03 -15.71 -2.18
N ALA A 68 4.83 -16.21 -1.86
CA ALA A 68 4.12 -17.20 -2.66
C ALA A 68 3.85 -16.69 -4.09
N PHE A 69 3.25 -15.50 -4.23
CA PHE A 69 3.01 -14.89 -5.54
C PHE A 69 4.30 -14.62 -6.31
N SER A 70 5.36 -14.22 -5.62
CA SER A 70 6.67 -14.01 -6.26
C SER A 70 7.27 -15.31 -6.78
N ALA A 71 7.09 -16.43 -6.05
CA ALA A 71 7.54 -17.76 -6.48
C ALA A 71 6.77 -18.26 -7.71
N GLU A 72 5.53 -17.81 -7.91
CA GLU A 72 4.74 -18.03 -9.13
C GLU A 72 5.14 -17.10 -10.29
N GLY A 73 6.14 -16.23 -10.09
CA GLY A 73 6.61 -15.28 -11.10
C GLY A 73 5.72 -14.03 -11.24
N LEU A 74 4.79 -13.80 -10.31
CA LEU A 74 3.91 -12.63 -10.33
C LEU A 74 4.65 -11.40 -9.83
N ARG A 75 4.36 -10.26 -10.46
CA ARG A 75 4.80 -8.95 -9.96
C ARG A 75 3.80 -8.40 -8.96
N VAL A 76 4.17 -8.40 -7.69
CA VAL A 76 3.32 -7.93 -6.58
C VAL A 76 3.48 -6.42 -6.36
N LEU A 77 2.36 -5.73 -6.14
CA LEU A 77 2.31 -4.32 -5.74
C LEU A 77 1.42 -4.19 -4.51
N ALA A 78 1.82 -3.33 -3.57
CA ALA A 78 0.99 -2.97 -2.43
C ALA A 78 0.36 -1.59 -2.62
N PHE A 79 -0.77 -1.36 -1.94
CA PHE A 79 -1.54 -0.12 -1.94
C PHE A 79 -1.88 0.29 -0.50
N ALA A 80 -1.80 1.58 -0.21
CA ALA A 80 -2.14 2.18 1.08
C ALA A 80 -2.76 3.58 0.90
#